data_AF-A0ABD2WBW4-F1
#
_entry.id   AF-A0ABD2WBW4-F1
#
_cell.length_a   1.000
_cell.length_b   1.000
_cell.length_c   1.000
_cell.angle_alpha   90.00
_cell.angle_beta   90.00
_cell.angle_gamma   90.00
#
_symmetry.space_group_name_H-M   'P 1'
#
loop_
_entity.id
_entity.type
_entity.pdbx_description
1 polymer ?
#
loop_
_entity_poly.entity_id
_entity_poly.type
_entity_poly.pdbx_seq_one_letter_code
_entity_poly.pdbx_strand_id
1 'polypeptide(L)'
;MGGHHHITPPPVPDYRIYKVEDSPTYSKVQERLAKHGLKDPWARNYVWRCYLNKGIKRPHWVMFDFFTWGWKYWVPLLGIVIGAEQFLGINYHGHPKQKHGHGHDHEHH
;
A
#
# COMPACT_ATOMS: atom_id res chain seq x y z
N MET A 1 -4.30 36.51 -29.52
CA MET A 1 -3.13 35.83 -30.10
C MET A 1 -3.11 34.41 -29.55
N GLY A 2 -3.64 33.45 -30.31
CA GLY A 2 -3.73 32.04 -29.90
C GLY A 2 -2.47 31.29 -30.32
N GLY A 3 -1.67 30.86 -29.35
CA GLY A 3 -0.52 29.99 -29.59
C GLY A 3 -0.97 28.55 -29.76
N HIS A 4 -0.78 27.99 -30.95
CA HIS A 4 -0.84 26.54 -31.15
C HIS A 4 0.28 25.90 -30.33
N HIS A 5 -0.06 25.36 -29.16
CA HIS A 5 0.81 24.46 -28.42
C HIS A 5 0.91 23.15 -29.21
N HIS A 6 1.88 23.07 -30.13
CA HIS A 6 2.34 21.78 -30.61
C HIS A 6 2.97 21.06 -29.41
N ILE A 7 2.22 20.15 -28.81
CA ILE A 7 2.75 19.21 -27.83
C ILE A 7 3.72 18.32 -28.61
N THR A 8 5.01 18.67 -28.61
CA THR A 8 6.05 17.77 -29.09
C THR A 8 6.08 16.56 -28.15
N PRO A 9 5.80 15.35 -28.64
CA PRO A 9 5.92 14.17 -27.81
C PRO A 9 7.37 14.03 -27.31
N PRO A 10 7.57 13.51 -26.09
CA PRO A 10 8.91 13.28 -25.58
C PRO A 10 9.68 12.37 -26.54
N PRO A 11 11.00 12.57 -26.69
CA PRO A 11 11.81 11.76 -27.57
C PRO A 11 11.73 10.28 -27.15
N VAL A 12 11.45 9.41 -28.11
CA VAL A 12 11.40 7.97 -27.89
C VAL A 12 12.84 7.47 -27.65
N PRO A 13 13.11 6.75 -26.54
CA PRO A 13 14.44 6.23 -26.27
C PRO A 13 14.83 5.13 -27.27
N ASP A 14 16.14 4.94 -27.48
CA ASP A 14 16.66 3.90 -28.38
C ASP A 14 16.19 2.50 -27.93
N TYR A 15 15.64 1.71 -28.86
CA TYR A 15 15.14 0.35 -28.61
C TYR A 15 16.23 -0.61 -28.09
N ARG A 16 17.50 -0.33 -28.37
CA ARG A 16 18.64 -1.19 -28.00
C ARG A 16 18.94 -1.22 -26.51
N ILE A 17 18.42 -0.25 -25.75
CA ILE A 17 18.61 -0.19 -24.29
C ILE A 17 17.83 -1.29 -23.56
N TYR A 18 16.80 -1.86 -24.19
CA TYR A 18 15.98 -2.90 -23.59
C TYR A 18 16.53 -4.29 -23.95
N LYS A 19 17.28 -4.90 -23.04
CA LYS A 19 17.76 -6.28 -23.16
C LYS A 19 17.00 -7.19 -22.21
N VAL A 20 16.70 -8.41 -22.67
CA VAL A 20 15.94 -9.39 -21.86
C VAL A 20 16.75 -9.83 -20.64
N GLU A 21 18.07 -9.95 -20.81
CA GLU A 21 19.04 -10.31 -19.77
C GLU A 21 19.00 -9.37 -18.55
N ASP A 22 18.72 -8.08 -18.79
CA ASP A 22 18.67 -7.06 -17.75
C ASP A 22 17.42 -7.18 -16.84
N SER A 23 16.44 -8.01 -17.23
CA SER A 23 15.22 -8.23 -16.45
C SER A 23 15.26 -9.59 -15.74
N PRO A 24 15.36 -9.62 -14.39
CA PRO A 24 15.38 -10.88 -13.66
C PRO A 24 14.06 -11.65 -13.77
N THR A 25 12.94 -10.97 -14.08
CA THR A 25 11.64 -11.61 -14.27
C THR A 25 11.57 -12.32 -15.62
N TYR A 26 11.94 -11.63 -16.70
CA TYR A 26 11.83 -12.20 -18.05
C TYR A 26 12.91 -13.24 -18.34
N SER A 27 14.12 -13.11 -17.77
CA SER A 27 15.13 -14.17 -17.82
C SER A 27 14.61 -15.50 -17.24
N LYS A 28 13.86 -15.47 -16.12
CA LYS A 28 13.24 -16.68 -15.54
C LYS A 28 12.12 -17.25 -16.39
N VAL A 29 11.31 -16.39 -17.02
CA VAL A 29 10.25 -16.83 -17.93
C VAL A 29 10.87 -17.51 -19.16
N GLN A 30 11.92 -16.92 -19.73
CA GLN A 30 12.62 -17.50 -20.87
C GLN A 30 13.29 -18.82 -20.51
N GLU A 31 13.88 -18.95 -19.32
CA GLU A 31 14.44 -20.21 -18.83
C GLU A 31 13.36 -21.30 -18.72
N ARG A 32 12.18 -20.96 -18.19
CA ARG A 32 11.05 -21.90 -18.09
C ARG A 32 10.52 -22.28 -19.47
N LEU A 33 10.37 -21.34 -20.39
CA LEU A 33 9.95 -21.62 -21.75
C LEU A 33 10.99 -22.50 -22.47
N ALA A 34 12.28 -22.25 -22.25
CA ALA A 34 13.36 -23.05 -22.81
C ALA A 34 13.33 -24.51 -22.30
N LYS A 35 12.89 -24.76 -21.06
CA LYS A 35 12.66 -26.13 -20.56
C LYS A 35 11.58 -26.88 -21.34
N HIS A 36 10.67 -26.14 -21.97
CA HIS A 36 9.65 -26.69 -22.87
C HIS A 36 10.06 -26.61 -24.36
N GLY A 37 11.27 -26.15 -24.68
CA GLY A 37 11.72 -25.92 -26.05
C GLY A 37 11.09 -24.70 -26.74
N LEU A 38 10.40 -23.83 -25.99
CA LEU A 38 9.76 -22.63 -26.51
C LEU A 38 10.63 -21.39 -26.27
N LYS A 39 10.44 -20.38 -27.12
CA LYS A 39 11.05 -19.06 -26.99
C LYS A 39 10.01 -17.98 -27.27
N ASP A 40 9.90 -17.01 -26.37
CA ASP A 40 9.03 -15.84 -26.57
C ASP A 40 9.74 -14.75 -27.39
N PRO A 41 9.30 -14.45 -28.61
CA PRO A 41 9.88 -13.38 -29.43
C PRO A 41 9.54 -11.98 -28.92
N TRP A 42 8.49 -11.83 -28.10
CA TRP A 42 8.02 -10.54 -27.59
C TRP A 42 8.63 -10.16 -26.23
N ALA A 43 9.45 -11.03 -25.64
CA ALA A 43 10.04 -10.81 -24.32
C ALA A 43 10.70 -9.41 -24.19
N ARG A 44 11.43 -8.97 -25.23
CA ARG A 44 12.07 -7.64 -25.26
C ARG A 44 11.07 -6.48 -25.16
N ASN A 45 9.90 -6.61 -25.79
CA ASN A 45 8.87 -5.58 -25.76
C ASN A 45 8.29 -5.39 -24.35
N TYR A 46 8.46 -6.34 -23.44
CA TYR A 46 7.94 -6.18 -22.07
C TYR A 46 9.01 -5.75 -21.07
N VAL A 47 10.29 -5.71 -21.47
CA VAL A 47 11.42 -5.33 -20.61
C VAL A 47 11.27 -3.89 -20.09
N TRP A 48 10.77 -2.96 -20.91
CA TRP A 48 10.60 -1.55 -20.50
C TRP A 48 9.70 -1.42 -19.27
N ARG A 49 8.69 -2.30 -19.13
CA ARG A 49 7.81 -2.32 -17.96
C ARG A 49 8.59 -2.67 -16.70
N CYS A 50 9.50 -3.64 -16.77
CA CYS A 50 10.35 -4.00 -15.63
C CYS A 50 11.28 -2.85 -15.21
N TYR A 51 11.76 -2.06 -16.17
CA TYR A 51 12.57 -0.88 -15.90
C TYR A 51 11.80 0.20 -15.13
N LEU A 52 10.56 0.51 -15.56
CA LEU A 52 9.67 1.44 -14.86
C LEU A 52 9.26 0.91 -13.48
N ASN A 53 9.08 -0.41 -13.37
CA ASN A 53 8.66 -1.09 -12.14
C ASN A 53 9.79 -1.22 -11.09
N LYS A 54 11.02 -0.76 -11.38
CA LYS A 54 12.12 -0.70 -10.38
C LYS A 54 11.73 0.15 -9.15
N GLY A 55 10.80 1.10 -9.30
CA GLY A 55 10.29 1.93 -8.22
C GLY A 55 8.96 1.45 -7.59
N ILE A 56 8.28 0.47 -8.18
CA ILE A 56 7.00 -0.02 -7.64
C ILE A 56 7.30 -0.99 -6.51
N LYS A 57 7.11 -0.51 -5.27
CA LYS A 57 7.22 -1.32 -4.06
C LYS A 57 6.32 -2.55 -4.21
N ARG A 58 6.79 -3.71 -3.72
CA ARG A 58 6.00 -4.95 -3.77
C ARG A 58 4.62 -4.70 -3.14
N PRO A 59 3.54 -5.28 -3.67
CA PRO A 59 2.17 -4.92 -3.29
C PRO A 59 1.89 -5.09 -1.79
N HIS A 60 2.53 -6.05 -1.12
CA HIS A 60 2.40 -6.22 0.34
C HIS A 60 3.06 -5.10 1.16
N TRP A 61 4.16 -4.51 0.67
CA TRP A 61 4.79 -3.36 1.33
C TRP A 61 3.98 -2.09 1.12
N VAL A 62 3.29 -1.94 0.00
CA VAL A 62 2.42 -0.78 -0.24
C VAL A 62 1.26 -0.73 0.75
N MET A 63 0.61 -1.87 1.02
CA MET A 63 -0.46 -1.94 2.03
C MET A 63 0.06 -1.65 3.44
N PHE A 64 1.23 -2.19 3.80
CA PHE A 64 1.84 -1.93 5.11
C PHE A 64 2.27 -0.46 5.25
N ASP A 65 2.91 0.10 4.23
CA ASP A 65 3.29 1.51 4.20
C ASP A 65 2.06 2.42 4.33
N PHE A 66 0.96 2.12 3.61
CA PHE A 66 -0.29 2.87 3.71
C PHE A 66 -0.87 2.83 5.13
N PHE A 67 -0.89 1.67 5.77
CA PHE A 67 -1.41 1.50 7.13
C PHE A 67 -0.54 2.21 8.18
N THR A 68 0.79 2.20 8.00
CA THR A 68 1.75 2.72 8.98
C THR A 68 2.14 4.18 8.75
N TRP A 69 1.76 4.79 7.62
CA TRP A 69 2.19 6.14 7.25
C TRP A 69 1.78 7.20 8.29
N GLY A 70 0.58 7.08 8.85
CA GLY A 70 0.08 8.00 9.88
C GLY A 70 0.56 7.67 11.29
N TRP A 71 0.98 6.43 11.55
CA TRP A 71 1.25 5.92 12.90
C TRP A 71 2.33 6.73 13.63
N LYS A 72 3.32 7.23 12.89
CA LYS A 72 4.42 8.06 13.42
C LYS A 72 3.94 9.36 14.05
N TYR A 73 2.79 9.87 13.64
CA TYR A 73 2.20 11.10 14.17
C TYR A 73 1.10 10.81 15.18
N TRP A 74 0.26 9.79 14.94
CA TRP A 74 -0.85 9.44 15.82
C TRP A 74 -0.39 8.91 17.18
N VAL A 75 0.65 8.07 17.23
CA VAL A 75 1.14 7.51 18.50
C VAL A 75 1.70 8.55 19.47
N PRO A 76 2.60 9.47 19.06
CA PRO A 76 3.06 10.51 19.98
C PRO A 76 1.93 11.46 20.37
N LEU A 77 1.01 11.80 19.45
CA LEU A 77 -0.14 12.63 19.77
C LEU A 77 -1.03 11.98 20.84
N LEU A 78 -1.34 10.69 20.70
CA LEU A 78 -2.09 9.91 21.69
C LEU A 78 -1.36 9.87 23.04
N GLY A 79 -0.04 9.65 23.03
CA GLY A 79 0.78 9.66 24.24
C GLY A 79 0.77 11.01 24.96
N ILE A 80 0.83 12.12 24.22
CA ILE A 80 0.71 13.48 24.77
C ILE A 80 -0.65 13.69 25.43
N VAL A 81 -1.74 13.26 24.78
CA VAL A 81 -3.10 13.37 25.33
C VAL A 81 -3.24 12.58 26.61
N ILE A 82 -2.84 11.30 26.62
CA ILE A 82 -2.88 10.46 27.82
C ILE A 82 -2.03 11.07 28.95
N GLY A 83 -0.84 11.59 28.63
CA GLY A 83 0.01 12.26 29.61
C GLY A 83 -0.63 13.50 30.22
N ALA A 84 -1.29 14.32 29.40
CA ALA A 84 -2.03 15.49 29.87
C ALA A 84 -3.24 15.10 30.73
N GLU A 85 -3.98 14.06 30.37
CA GLU A 85 -5.12 13.55 31.16
C GLU A 85 -4.68 13.02 32.54
N GLN A 86 -3.58 12.28 32.59
CA GLN A 86 -2.99 11.80 33.85
C GLN A 86 -2.48 12.96 34.71
N PHE A 87 -1.84 13.96 34.10
CA PHE A 87 -1.35 15.15 34.81
C PHE A 87 -2.50 15.99 35.39
N LEU A 88 -3.61 16.10 34.66
CA LEU A 88 -4.80 16.87 35.08
C LEU A 88 -5.76 16.06 35.97
N GLY A 89 -5.49 14.78 36.22
CA GLY A 89 -6.28 13.92 37.12
C GLY A 89 -7.70 13.61 36.61
N ILE A 90 -7.91 13.63 35.29
CA ILE A 90 -9.22 13.39 34.68
C ILE A 90 -9.55 11.89 34.78
N ASN A 91 -10.35 11.52 35.76
CA ASN A 91 -10.86 10.16 35.92
C ASN A 91 -12.18 9.99 35.15
N TYR A 92 -12.17 9.20 34.07
CA TYR A 92 -13.39 8.79 33.36
C TYR A 92 -14.20 7.69 34.08
N HIS A 93 -13.88 7.39 35.35
CA HIS A 93 -14.57 6.41 36.19
C HIS A 93 -15.92 6.91 36.74
N GLY A 94 -16.72 7.55 35.88
CA GLY A 94 -17.94 8.26 36.25
C GLY A 94 -19.16 7.91 35.40
N HIS A 95 -19.31 6.68 34.92
CA HIS A 95 -20.62 6.21 34.45
C HIS A 95 -21.26 5.32 35.52
N PRO A 96 -22.30 5.77 36.25
CA PRO A 96 -23.10 4.85 37.03
C PRO A 96 -23.68 3.83 36.06
N LYS A 97 -23.37 2.54 36.26
CA LYS A 97 -24.07 1.45 35.59
C LYS A 97 -25.55 1.59 35.95
N GLN A 98 -26.36 2.16 35.06
CA GLN A 98 -27.81 2.04 35.14
C GLN A 98 -28.11 0.55 35.07
N LYS A 99 -28.50 -0.03 36.21
CA LYS A 99 -29.03 -1.40 36.25
C LYS A 99 -30.33 -1.37 35.47
N HIS A 100 -30.32 -1.85 34.24
CA HIS A 100 -31.54 -2.19 33.52
C HIS A 100 -32.21 -3.34 34.27
N GLY A 101 -33.25 -3.02 35.05
CA GLY A 101 -34.14 -4.00 35.65
C GLY A 101 -35.02 -4.60 34.56
N HIS A 102 -34.68 -5.81 34.13
CA HIS A 102 -35.56 -6.66 33.34
C HIS A 102 -36.31 -7.57 34.31
N GLY A 103 -37.65 -7.46 34.33
CA GLY A 103 -38.51 -8.11 35.32
C GLY A 103 -38.61 -9.63 35.18
N HIS A 104 -39.20 -10.27 36.20
CA HIS A 104 -39.96 -11.52 36.08
C HIS A 104 -40.94 -11.63 37.26
N ASP A 105 -42.19 -11.91 36.92
CA ASP A 105 -43.33 -12.18 37.79
C ASP A 105 -43.10 -13.42 38.66
N HIS A 106 -43.53 -13.39 39.93
CA HIS A 106 -43.92 -14.59 40.68
C HIS A 106 -44.94 -14.21 41.77
N GLU A 107 -46.23 -14.32 41.42
CA GLU A 107 -47.32 -14.51 42.39
C GLU A 107 -47.32 -15.96 42.85
N HIS A 108 -47.07 -16.20 44.14
CA HIS A 108 -47.51 -17.39 44.85
C HIS A 108 -47.74 -17.00 46.31
N HIS A 109 -48.99 -17.17 46.76
CA HIS A 109 -49.47 -17.60 48.09
C HIS A 109 -50.82 -16.94 48.42
#